data_AF-A0A6S7GMY7-F1
#
_entry.id   AF-A0A6S7GMY7-F1
#
_cell.length_a   1.000
_cell.length_b   1.000
_cell.length_c   1.000
_cell.angle_alpha   90.00
_cell.angle_beta   90.00
_cell.angle_gamma   90.00
#
_symmetry.space_group_name_H-M   'P 1'
#
loop_
_entity.id
_entity.type
_entity.pdbx_description
1 polymer ?
#
loop_
_entity_poly.entity_id
_entity_poly.type
_entity_poly.pdbx_seq_one_letter_code
_entity_poly.pdbx_strand_id
1 'polypeptide(L)'
;MSWIPTQQYRLAVEKEILDRFFPGKVQWIDPTVAGRTRIEIEMTSNSNQVYRLRAYVPPDYPNSLPDLVVAGSPKPMPNWGSHHATHTIGIRDGCLKICHYYAPRWNPEHTFYEIFVKGRVWLEAYEGHLQTGKNLDFYLGHMR
;
A
#
# COMPACT_ATOMS: atom_id res chain seq x y z
N MET A 1 -20.41 5.20 -8.56
CA MET A 1 -21.34 5.41 -7.42
C MET A 1 -20.61 6.21 -6.36
N SER A 2 -21.31 7.05 -5.60
CA SER A 2 -20.74 7.75 -4.45
C SER A 2 -20.70 6.85 -3.22
N TRP A 3 -19.87 7.20 -2.24
CA TRP A 3 -19.80 6.50 -0.96
C TRP A 3 -21.09 6.63 -0.16
N ILE A 4 -21.53 5.56 0.51
CA ILE A 4 -22.65 5.65 1.47
C ILE A 4 -22.20 6.34 2.77
N PRO A 5 -23.13 6.88 3.60
CA PRO A 5 -22.76 7.69 4.77
C PRO A 5 -21.78 7.03 5.75
N THR A 6 -21.92 5.73 6.02
CA THR A 6 -21.00 5.00 6.90
C THR A 6 -19.59 4.89 6.33
N GLN A 7 -19.47 4.71 5.01
CA GLN A 7 -18.17 4.70 4.32
C GLN A 7 -17.54 6.08 4.28
N GLN A 8 -18.35 7.14 4.09
CA GLN A 8 -17.87 8.52 4.16
C GLN A 8 -17.29 8.85 5.54
N TYR A 9 -18.00 8.50 6.61
CA TYR A 9 -17.51 8.66 7.98
C TYR A 9 -16.19 7.90 8.18
N ARG A 10 -16.13 6.63 7.74
CA ARG A 10 -14.91 5.85 7.88
C ARG A 10 -13.73 6.47 7.09
N LEU A 11 -13.94 6.90 5.85
CA LEU A 11 -12.89 7.52 5.04
C LEU A 11 -12.44 8.88 5.61
N ALA A 12 -13.33 9.63 6.26
CA ALA A 12 -12.96 10.85 6.97
C ALA A 12 -12.02 10.56 8.15
N VAL A 13 -12.31 9.53 8.95
CA VAL A 13 -11.41 9.08 10.03
C VAL A 13 -10.06 8.62 9.47
N GLU A 14 -10.05 7.84 8.39
CA GLU A 14 -8.80 7.43 7.72
C GLU A 14 -8.00 8.63 7.24
N LYS A 15 -8.66 9.66 6.70
CA LYS A 15 -8.01 10.89 6.28
C LYS A 15 -7.33 11.59 7.46
N GLU A 16 -8.00 11.72 8.60
CA GLU A 16 -7.42 12.32 9.82
C GLU A 16 -6.19 11.53 10.32
N ILE A 17 -6.28 10.20 10.33
CA ILE A 17 -5.17 9.32 10.72
C ILE A 17 -3.98 9.53 9.78
N LEU A 18 -4.21 9.47 8.47
CA LEU A 18 -3.14 9.60 7.48
C LEU A 18 -2.51 11.00 7.49
N ASP A 19 -3.31 12.06 7.59
CA ASP A 19 -2.81 13.43 7.66
C ASP A 19 -1.98 13.67 8.94
N ARG A 20 -2.28 12.95 10.03
CA ARG A 20 -1.48 12.98 11.28
C ARG A 20 -0.14 12.28 11.14
N PHE A 21 -0.11 11.09 10.54
CA PHE A 21 1.11 10.28 10.45
C PHE A 21 1.98 10.57 9.23
N PHE A 22 1.41 11.14 8.17
CA PHE A 22 2.08 11.48 6.92
C PHE A 22 1.80 12.94 6.51
N PRO A 23 2.08 13.93 7.38
CA PRO A 23 1.67 15.31 7.15
C PRO A 23 2.26 15.86 5.84
N GLY A 24 1.38 16.40 4.99
CA GLY A 24 1.76 17.00 3.70
C GLY A 24 2.16 16.01 2.60
N LYS A 25 2.07 14.69 2.86
CA LYS A 25 2.49 13.65 1.89
C LYS A 25 1.36 12.82 1.30
N VAL A 26 0.13 13.01 1.79
CA VAL A 26 -1.05 12.21 1.40
C VAL A 26 -1.79 12.89 0.26
N GLN A 27 -1.97 12.18 -0.85
CA GLN A 27 -2.80 12.62 -1.96
C GLN A 27 -4.00 11.68 -2.12
N TRP A 28 -5.19 12.26 -2.13
CA TRP A 28 -6.44 11.55 -2.44
C TRP A 28 -6.85 11.83 -3.88
N ILE A 29 -7.08 10.78 -4.66
CA ILE A 29 -7.47 10.85 -6.07
C ILE A 29 -8.88 10.29 -6.20
N ASP A 30 -9.77 10.99 -6.91
CA ASP A 30 -11.20 10.66 -7.02
C ASP A 30 -11.87 10.33 -5.65
N PRO A 31 -11.71 11.18 -4.60
CA PRO A 31 -12.10 10.83 -3.22
C PRO A 31 -13.60 10.57 -3.03
N THR A 32 -14.45 11.07 -3.93
CA THR A 32 -15.91 10.98 -3.81
C THR A 32 -16.52 9.81 -4.59
N VAL A 33 -15.70 9.05 -5.35
CA VAL A 33 -16.18 8.03 -6.28
C VAL A 33 -15.73 6.64 -5.84
N ALA A 34 -16.67 5.86 -5.28
CA ALA A 34 -16.44 4.50 -4.83
C ALA A 34 -15.88 3.63 -5.96
N GLY A 35 -14.84 2.85 -5.65
CA GLY A 35 -14.11 2.01 -6.60
C GLY A 35 -13.13 2.75 -7.52
N ARG A 36 -13.12 4.09 -7.50
CA ARG A 36 -12.11 4.91 -8.20
C ARG A 36 -11.18 5.65 -7.27
N THR A 37 -11.57 5.80 -5.99
CA THR A 37 -10.72 6.45 -4.99
C THR A 37 -9.40 5.72 -4.83
N ARG A 38 -8.32 6.50 -4.87
CA ARG A 38 -6.95 6.04 -4.60
C ARG A 38 -6.30 6.98 -3.59
N ILE A 39 -5.41 6.44 -2.79
CA ILE A 39 -4.60 7.18 -1.83
C ILE A 39 -3.14 6.98 -2.23
N GLU A 40 -2.41 8.05 -2.48
CA GLU A 40 -0.97 8.02 -2.74
C GLU A 40 -0.20 8.65 -1.58
N ILE A 41 0.90 8.00 -1.19
CA ILE A 41 1.83 8.52 -0.18
C ILE A 41 3.25 8.36 -0.69
N GLU A 42 4.00 9.46 -0.64
CA GLU A 42 5.45 9.44 -0.87
C GLU A 42 6.18 8.95 0.39
N MET A 43 7.06 7.97 0.21
CA MET A 43 7.83 7.35 1.27
C MET A 43 9.32 7.36 0.95
N THR A 44 10.11 7.78 1.94
CA THR A 44 11.56 7.76 1.86
C THR A 44 12.08 6.51 2.56
N SER A 45 12.87 5.71 1.85
CA SER A 45 13.58 4.55 2.42
C SER A 45 14.70 4.99 3.38
N ASN A 46 15.25 4.06 4.16
CA ASN A 46 16.41 4.35 5.01
C ASN A 46 17.69 4.64 4.20
N SER A 47 17.71 4.20 2.93
CA SER A 47 18.74 4.52 1.93
C SER A 47 18.48 5.84 1.19
N ASN A 48 17.55 6.69 1.69
CA ASN A 48 17.16 7.98 1.10
C ASN A 48 16.59 7.89 -0.32
N GLN A 49 16.07 6.73 -0.72
CA GLN A 49 15.36 6.56 -1.97
C GLN A 49 13.88 6.92 -1.79
N VAL A 50 13.32 7.63 -2.76
CA VAL A 50 11.93 8.11 -2.72
C VAL A 50 11.04 7.21 -3.57
N TYR A 51 10.03 6.64 -2.93
CA TYR A 51 9.01 5.81 -3.55
C TYR A 51 7.64 6.44 -3.38
N ARG A 52 6.71 6.04 -4.22
CA ARG A 52 5.30 6.38 -4.07
C ARG A 52 4.47 5.12 -4.00
N LEU A 53 3.80 4.93 -2.88
CA LEU A 53 2.84 3.85 -2.69
C LEU A 53 1.44 4.36 -3.04
N ARG A 54 0.64 3.52 -3.70
CA ARG A 54 -0.76 3.80 -4.01
C ARG A 54 -1.64 2.69 -3.47
N ALA A 55 -2.57 3.06 -2.60
CA ALA A 55 -3.65 2.19 -2.17
C ALA A 55 -4.90 2.42 -3.04
N TYR A 56 -5.58 1.35 -3.43
CA TYR A 56 -6.87 1.41 -4.13
C TYR A 56 -7.99 1.10 -3.15
N VAL A 57 -8.88 2.07 -2.93
CA VAL A 57 -9.99 1.91 -1.99
C VAL A 57 -11.09 1.08 -2.65
N PRO A 58 -11.43 -0.11 -2.13
CA PRO A 58 -12.47 -0.95 -2.73
C PRO A 58 -13.84 -0.32 -2.51
N PRO A 59 -14.82 -0.56 -3.41
CA PRO A 59 -16.13 0.09 -3.35
C PRO A 59 -16.96 -0.27 -2.10
N ASP A 60 -16.61 -1.36 -1.43
CA ASP A 60 -17.22 -1.86 -0.19
C ASP A 60 -16.32 -1.63 1.05
N TYR A 61 -15.27 -0.82 0.94
CA TYR A 61 -14.42 -0.45 2.08
C TYR A 61 -15.27 0.00 3.28
N PRO A 62 -14.97 -0.45 4.52
CA PRO A 62 -13.79 -1.22 4.95
C PRO A 62 -13.92 -2.75 4.89
N ASN A 63 -14.92 -3.32 4.22
CA ASN A 63 -15.16 -4.77 4.26
C ASN A 63 -14.15 -5.57 3.44
N SER A 64 -13.69 -5.02 2.31
CA SER A 64 -12.62 -5.63 1.51
C SER A 64 -11.26 -5.00 1.76
N LEU A 65 -10.23 -5.83 1.67
CA LEU A 65 -8.83 -5.43 1.75
C LEU A 65 -8.45 -4.53 0.56
N PRO A 66 -7.91 -3.32 0.80
CA PRO A 66 -7.37 -2.47 -0.27
C PRO A 66 -6.14 -3.09 -0.96
N ASP A 67 -6.02 -2.87 -2.26
CA ASP A 67 -4.78 -3.21 -2.97
C ASP A 67 -3.72 -2.14 -2.73
N LEU A 68 -2.46 -2.56 -2.61
CA LEU A 68 -1.31 -1.66 -2.49
C LEU A 68 -0.30 -1.93 -3.61
N VAL A 69 0.13 -0.87 -4.29
CA VAL A 69 1.13 -0.96 -5.37
C VAL A 69 2.26 0.05 -5.17
N VAL A 70 3.41 -0.23 -5.79
CA VAL A 70 4.50 0.74 -5.98
C VAL A 70 4.22 1.53 -7.26
N ALA A 71 3.67 2.74 -7.11
CA ALA A 71 3.27 3.64 -8.20
C ALA A 71 4.37 4.62 -8.64
N GLY A 72 5.47 4.68 -7.89
CA GLY A 72 6.67 5.42 -8.24
C GLY A 72 7.87 4.82 -7.54
N SER A 73 8.98 4.71 -8.25
CA SER A 73 10.23 4.13 -7.77
C SER A 73 11.42 4.83 -8.46
N PRO A 74 12.56 5.01 -7.78
CA PRO A 74 13.76 5.59 -8.40
C PRO A 74 14.36 4.71 -9.49
N LYS A 75 14.14 3.39 -9.40
CA LYS A 75 14.56 2.39 -10.39
C LYS A 75 13.34 1.67 -10.95
N PRO A 76 13.38 1.20 -12.22
CA PRO A 76 12.30 0.39 -12.77
C PRO A 76 11.96 -0.79 -11.86
N MET A 77 10.68 -0.93 -11.51
CA MET A 77 10.24 -2.05 -10.68
C MET A 77 10.36 -3.36 -11.48
N PRO A 78 10.81 -4.46 -10.86
CA PRO A 78 10.87 -5.75 -11.51
C PRO A 78 9.46 -6.28 -11.81
N ASN A 79 9.32 -7.00 -12.92
CA ASN A 79 8.07 -7.64 -13.30
C ASN A 79 7.92 -9.03 -12.65
N TRP A 80 7.94 -9.07 -11.32
CA TRP A 80 7.91 -10.33 -10.55
C TRP A 80 6.54 -11.03 -10.55
N GLY A 81 5.46 -10.37 -11.00
CA GLY A 81 4.12 -10.95 -10.94
C GLY A 81 3.71 -11.35 -9.52
N SER A 82 3.00 -12.47 -9.38
CA SER A 82 2.65 -13.04 -8.07
C SER A 82 3.72 -14.03 -7.65
N HIS A 83 4.45 -13.74 -6.57
CA HIS A 83 5.56 -14.58 -6.13
C HIS A 83 5.79 -14.43 -4.62
N HIS A 84 5.85 -15.58 -3.93
CA HIS A 84 5.89 -15.63 -2.46
C HIS A 84 7.17 -15.01 -1.89
N ALA A 85 8.34 -15.38 -2.42
CA ALA A 85 9.64 -14.93 -1.89
C ALA A 85 9.87 -13.41 -2.04
N THR A 86 9.11 -12.76 -2.94
CA THR A 86 9.16 -11.32 -3.18
C THR A 86 7.97 -10.59 -2.55
N HIS A 87 7.06 -11.32 -1.88
CA HIS A 87 5.82 -10.78 -1.32
C HIS A 87 5.07 -9.90 -2.33
N THR A 88 4.91 -10.38 -3.56
CA THR A 88 4.14 -9.71 -4.62
C THR A 88 2.91 -10.53 -4.99
N ILE A 89 1.82 -9.86 -5.36
CA ILE A 89 0.53 -10.51 -5.68
C ILE A 89 0.16 -10.34 -7.17
N GLY A 90 0.92 -9.56 -7.93
CA GLY A 90 0.69 -9.36 -9.36
C GLY A 90 0.98 -7.93 -9.81
N ILE A 91 0.31 -7.52 -10.88
CA ILE A 91 0.39 -6.17 -11.45
C ILE A 91 -1.01 -5.55 -11.43
N ARG A 92 -1.12 -4.27 -11.06
CA ARG A 92 -2.36 -3.48 -11.14
C ARG A 92 -2.06 -2.10 -11.71
N ASP A 93 -2.76 -1.73 -12.78
CA ASP A 93 -2.56 -0.49 -13.54
C ASP A 93 -1.08 -0.26 -13.91
N GLY A 94 -0.41 -1.32 -14.38
CA GLY A 94 1.01 -1.30 -14.75
C GLY A 94 2.00 -1.21 -13.58
N CYS A 95 1.51 -1.18 -12.33
CA CYS A 95 2.33 -1.06 -11.13
C CYS A 95 2.45 -2.41 -10.40
N LEU A 96 3.61 -2.69 -9.79
CA LEU A 96 3.83 -3.90 -9.00
C LEU A 96 2.95 -3.88 -7.75
N LYS A 97 2.08 -4.88 -7.61
CA LYS A 97 1.21 -5.08 -6.44
C LYS A 97 1.93 -5.88 -5.37
N ILE A 98 1.98 -5.32 -4.17
CA ILE A 98 2.70 -5.89 -3.04
C ILE A 98 1.74 -6.52 -2.03
N CYS A 99 2.18 -7.62 -1.41
CA CYS A 99 1.50 -8.28 -0.33
C CYS A 99 1.74 -7.49 0.96
N HIS A 100 0.66 -7.02 1.57
CA HIS A 100 0.71 -6.28 2.84
C HIS A 100 -0.21 -6.88 3.90
N TYR A 101 -1.16 -7.73 3.53
CA TYR A 101 -2.05 -8.39 4.49
C TYR A 101 -2.43 -9.77 4.00
N TYR A 102 -2.60 -10.71 4.94
CA TYR A 102 -3.25 -11.97 4.64
C TYR A 102 -4.76 -11.72 4.55
N ALA A 103 -5.34 -11.82 3.35
CA ALA A 103 -6.72 -11.39 3.09
C ALA A 103 -7.76 -11.98 4.07
N PRO A 104 -7.68 -13.27 4.47
CA PRO A 104 -8.61 -13.85 5.46
C PRO A 104 -8.50 -13.28 6.88
N ARG A 105 -7.44 -12.53 7.21
CA ARG A 105 -7.28 -11.82 8.48
C ARG A 105 -7.64 -10.34 8.39
N TRP A 106 -7.98 -9.84 7.19
CA TRP A 106 -8.50 -8.49 7.07
C TRP A 106 -9.82 -8.38 7.84
N ASN A 107 -9.95 -7.31 8.60
CA ASN A 107 -11.19 -6.94 9.25
C ASN A 107 -11.36 -5.42 9.16
N PRO A 108 -12.61 -4.92 9.29
CA PRO A 108 -12.89 -3.51 9.18
C PRO A 108 -12.11 -2.60 10.13
N GLU A 109 -11.57 -3.06 11.26
CA GLU A 109 -10.86 -2.19 12.22
C GLU A 109 -9.49 -1.74 11.70
N HIS A 110 -8.94 -2.42 10.70
CA HIS A 110 -7.64 -2.08 10.13
C HIS A 110 -7.67 -0.80 9.29
N THR A 111 -6.60 -0.02 9.38
CA THR A 111 -6.51 1.33 8.81
C THR A 111 -5.59 1.37 7.59
N PHE A 112 -5.73 2.41 6.75
CA PHE A 112 -4.78 2.68 5.69
C PHE A 112 -3.38 2.98 6.25
N TYR A 113 -3.27 3.54 7.46
CA TYR A 113 -1.99 3.72 8.12
C TYR A 113 -1.23 2.39 8.24
N GLU A 114 -1.86 1.34 8.73
CA GLU A 114 -1.24 0.01 8.85
C GLU A 114 -0.83 -0.57 7.48
N ILE A 115 -1.68 -0.41 6.46
CA ILE A 115 -1.39 -0.82 5.08
C ILE A 115 -0.12 -0.11 4.57
N PHE A 116 -0.05 1.20 4.74
CA PHE A 116 1.08 2.01 4.28
C PHE A 116 2.36 1.73 5.07
N VAL A 117 2.28 1.49 6.39
CA VAL A 117 3.43 1.06 7.21
C VAL A 117 3.97 -0.28 6.72
N LYS A 118 3.11 -1.24 6.38
CA LYS A 118 3.57 -2.52 5.82
C LYS A 118 4.18 -2.37 4.42
N GLY A 119 3.61 -1.47 3.60
CA GLY A 119 4.23 -1.07 2.35
C GLY A 119 5.62 -0.47 2.54
N ARG A 120 5.81 0.39 3.54
CA ARG A 120 7.10 0.96 3.91
C ARG A 120 8.12 -0.12 4.30
N VAL A 121 7.70 -1.13 5.06
CA VAL A 121 8.54 -2.29 5.42
C VAL A 121 8.91 -3.11 4.19
N TRP A 122 7.98 -3.32 3.25
CA TRP A 122 8.27 -3.98 1.98
C TRP A 122 9.34 -3.22 1.17
N LEU A 123 9.26 -1.88 1.13
CA LEU A 123 10.26 -1.05 0.46
C LEU A 123 11.67 -1.19 1.09
N GLU A 124 11.78 -1.33 2.41
CA GLU A 124 13.07 -1.62 3.06
C GLU A 124 13.62 -2.99 2.66
N ALA A 125 12.76 -4.01 2.63
CA ALA A 125 13.17 -5.34 2.17
C ALA A 125 13.61 -5.32 0.69
N TYR A 126 12.93 -4.53 -0.15
CA TYR A 126 13.30 -4.35 -1.54
C TYR A 126 14.66 -3.65 -1.68
N GLU A 127 14.94 -2.62 -0.89
CA GLU A 127 16.26 -1.98 -0.87
C GLU A 127 17.35 -2.94 -0.39
N GLY A 128 17.08 -3.76 0.63
CA GLY A 128 17.99 -4.83 1.07
C GLY A 128 18.24 -5.87 -0.03
N HIS A 129 17.19 -6.24 -0.78
CA HIS A 129 17.32 -7.12 -1.95
C HIS A 129 18.21 -6.48 -3.03
N LEU A 130 18.01 -5.21 -3.36
CA LEU A 130 18.84 -4.52 -4.35
C LEU A 130 20.32 -4.44 -3.95
N GLN A 131 20.61 -4.40 -2.65
CA GLN A 131 21.98 -4.36 -2.13
C GLN A 131 22.65 -5.74 -2.09
N THR A 132 21.90 -6.80 -1.80
CA THR A 132 22.50 -8.12 -1.45
C THR A 132 22.10 -9.26 -2.37
N GLY A 133 21.05 -9.10 -3.18
CA GLY A 133 20.42 -10.15 -3.98
C GLY A 133 19.55 -11.12 -3.17
N LYS A 134 19.46 -10.99 -1.83
CA LYS A 134 18.59 -11.87 -1.01
C LYS A 134 17.12 -11.59 -1.28
N ASN A 135 16.29 -12.63 -1.29
CA ASN A 135 14.83 -12.48 -1.44
C ASN A 135 14.23 -11.64 -0.31
N LEU A 136 13.04 -11.06 -0.55
CA LEU A 136 12.41 -10.18 0.42
C LEU A 136 11.96 -10.95 1.67
N ASP A 137 11.55 -12.22 1.54
CA ASP A 137 11.18 -13.10 2.65
C ASP A 137 12.31 -13.26 3.71
N PHE A 138 13.57 -13.14 3.31
CA PHE A 138 14.71 -13.11 4.23
C PHE A 138 14.62 -11.94 5.22
N TYR A 139 14.15 -10.78 4.77
CA TYR A 139 13.98 -9.57 5.56
C TYR A 139 12.60 -9.50 6.23
N LEU A 140 11.59 -10.07 5.57
CA LEU A 140 10.18 -10.01 5.94
C LEU A 140 9.75 -11.20 6.79
N GLY A 141 10.67 -11.88 7.49
CA GLY A 141 10.41 -13.14 8.21
C GLY A 141 9.22 -13.13 9.20
N HIS A 142 8.71 -11.96 9.58
CA HIS A 142 7.54 -11.76 10.44
C HIS A 142 6.24 -11.38 9.71
N MET A 143 6.25 -11.18 8.38
CA MET A 143 5.04 -10.96 7.57
C MET A 143 4.43 -12.29 7.10
N ARG A 144 4.04 -13.14 8.06
CA ARG A 144 3.31 -14.40 7.84
C ARG A 144 1.85 -14.32 8.29
#